data_AF-A0A521HJX5-F1
#
_entry.id   AF-A0A521HJX5-F1
#
_cell.length_a   1.000
_cell.length_b   1.000
_cell.length_c   1.000
_cell.angle_alpha   90.00
_cell.angle_beta   90.00
_cell.angle_gamma   90.00
#
_symmetry.space_group_name_H-M   'P 1'
#
loop_
_entity.id
_entity.type
_entity.pdbx_description
1 polymer ?
#
loop_
_entity_poly.entity_id
_entity_poly.type
_entity_poly.pdbx_seq_one_letter_code
_entity_poly.pdbx_strand_id
1 'polypeptide(L)'
;MKRILLLLNLVLISTCTFAQWGSLGSGLSANVKALTVFNNQIYAGGEFTDLKYVAKWDDATNTWVMAGDGLGNVVNCLEVHAGKLYAGGTFITSGSGTSMSRIAVLNTTTNLWEAIGSGFNNAVKSMFSDGTDLYIGGIFTGSGATPVAKIGKLAGATFAQVGTDPSGTVECISKYNNQIYVGCSFSLSASHLKKLVGTVWQDVSNFNDIVYSLRPYETEFYVGGAFTTPAFRISKIIRINVGAAINRLDNTVYAMYSTTSKLFAGGAFTTAPNSTPTINLPHFLSQKGNTPFFSEGAAFNGNINAIANLNGKIVVGGAFTASGSTSLNHVSMSSNTIDINELSSIVKSKSFYPNPMSVKSSLVLETTQPIHQPTLSIYDANSRLIKTIQAESGSSVYSYKFDISRDDLASGNYFYSVQDENGKSLTSDIFLVD
;
A
#
# COMPACT_ATOMS: atom_id res chain seq x y z
N MET A 1 -42.79 -46.12 -26.70
CA MET A 1 -42.34 -45.32 -25.54
C MET A 1 -41.03 -44.62 -25.90
N LYS A 2 -41.09 -43.35 -26.32
CA LYS A 2 -39.90 -42.53 -26.59
C LYS A 2 -39.41 -41.94 -25.26
N ARG A 3 -38.25 -42.36 -24.77
CA ARG A 3 -37.60 -41.72 -23.61
C ARG A 3 -36.84 -40.49 -24.12
N ILE A 4 -37.36 -39.31 -23.79
CA ILE A 4 -36.67 -38.03 -23.95
C ILE A 4 -35.62 -37.96 -22.83
N LEU A 5 -34.34 -38.01 -23.20
CA LEU A 5 -33.24 -37.71 -22.30
C LEU A 5 -33.11 -36.18 -22.24
N LEU A 6 -33.55 -35.57 -21.15
CA LEU A 6 -33.38 -34.15 -20.90
C LEU A 6 -31.91 -33.93 -20.49
N LEU A 7 -31.06 -33.44 -21.40
CA LEU A 7 -29.74 -32.93 -21.02
C LEU A 7 -29.94 -31.65 -20.22
N LEU A 8 -29.76 -31.74 -18.91
CA LEU A 8 -29.63 -30.56 -18.04
C LEU A 8 -28.24 -29.96 -18.32
N ASN A 9 -28.16 -28.96 -19.19
CA ASN A 9 -26.98 -28.11 -19.30
C ASN A 9 -26.88 -27.31 -17.99
N LEU A 10 -26.15 -27.83 -17.02
CA LEU A 10 -25.69 -27.06 -15.88
C LEU A 10 -24.63 -26.09 -16.41
N VAL A 11 -25.07 -24.91 -16.83
CA VAL A 11 -24.17 -23.77 -16.99
C VAL A 11 -23.68 -23.46 -15.58
N LEU A 12 -22.46 -23.91 -15.26
CA LEU A 12 -21.68 -23.32 -14.19
C LEU A 12 -21.50 -21.85 -14.58
N ILE A 13 -22.43 -21.01 -14.12
CA ILE A 13 -22.15 -19.59 -13.96
C ILE A 13 -20.99 -19.59 -12.97
N SER A 14 -19.78 -19.36 -13.47
CA SER A 14 -18.67 -18.94 -12.63
C SER A 14 -19.15 -17.65 -12.00
N THR A 15 -19.77 -17.75 -10.83
CA THR A 15 -20.00 -16.59 -9.99
C THR A 15 -18.61 -16.07 -9.73
N CYS A 16 -18.27 -14.90 -10.27
CA CYS A 16 -17.17 -14.13 -9.73
C CYS A 16 -17.37 -14.15 -8.21
N THR A 17 -16.47 -14.82 -7.50
CA THR A 17 -16.45 -14.74 -6.05
C THR A 17 -16.00 -13.32 -5.76
N PHE A 18 -16.98 -12.41 -5.62
CA PHE A 18 -16.72 -11.09 -5.08
C PHE A 18 -15.88 -11.24 -3.81
N ALA A 19 -14.97 -10.32 -3.55
CA ALA A 19 -14.21 -10.33 -2.30
C ALA A 19 -15.18 -10.40 -1.11
N GLN A 20 -15.21 -11.53 -0.39
CA GLN A 20 -15.94 -11.60 0.86
C GLN A 20 -15.04 -11.00 1.94
N TRP A 21 -15.48 -9.89 2.54
CA TRP A 21 -14.75 -9.21 3.60
C TRP A 21 -14.88 -9.98 4.91
N GLY A 22 -13.73 -10.32 5.51
CA GLY A 22 -13.64 -11.01 6.80
C GLY A 22 -13.22 -10.05 7.91
N SER A 23 -13.72 -10.29 9.12
CA SER A 23 -13.24 -9.60 10.32
C SER A 23 -11.83 -10.07 10.68
N LEU A 24 -11.01 -9.17 11.19
CA LEU A 24 -9.75 -9.53 11.85
C LEU A 24 -9.99 -9.54 13.36
N GLY A 25 -10.40 -10.72 13.87
CA GLY A 25 -10.74 -10.90 15.28
C GLY A 25 -11.94 -10.03 15.67
N SER A 26 -11.83 -9.32 16.80
CA SER A 26 -12.81 -8.32 17.24
C SER A 26 -12.70 -6.97 16.51
N GLY A 27 -11.71 -6.79 15.63
CA GLY A 27 -11.33 -5.51 15.06
C GLY A 27 -10.70 -4.55 16.07
N LEU A 28 -10.75 -3.25 15.77
CA LEU A 28 -10.16 -2.18 16.58
C LEU A 28 -11.25 -1.23 17.10
N SER A 29 -10.97 -0.44 18.14
CA SER A 29 -11.98 0.36 18.85
C SER A 29 -12.32 1.72 18.22
N ALA A 30 -11.54 2.18 17.23
CA ALA A 30 -11.73 3.46 16.55
C ALA A 30 -11.05 3.49 15.18
N ASN A 31 -11.10 4.64 14.52
CA ASN A 31 -10.58 4.85 13.18
C ASN A 31 -9.13 4.38 13.01
N VAL A 32 -8.92 3.49 12.04
CA VAL A 32 -7.60 3.16 11.52
C VAL A 32 -7.22 4.20 10.47
N LYS A 33 -6.04 4.82 10.62
CA LYS A 33 -5.51 5.84 9.72
C LYS A 33 -4.34 5.33 8.87
N ALA A 34 -3.61 4.35 9.37
CA ALA A 34 -2.46 3.79 8.70
C ALA A 34 -2.49 2.26 8.80
N LEU A 35 -2.14 1.61 7.69
CA LEU A 35 -1.87 0.18 7.64
C LEU A 35 -0.54 -0.03 6.92
N THR A 36 0.27 -0.93 7.43
CA THR A 36 1.48 -1.39 6.74
C THR A 36 1.75 -2.85 7.06
N VAL A 37 2.53 -3.51 6.20
CA VAL A 37 3.04 -4.86 6.47
C VAL A 37 4.48 -4.76 6.88
N PHE A 38 4.80 -5.33 8.04
CA PHE A 38 6.16 -5.42 8.55
C PHE A 38 6.37 -6.83 9.12
N ASN A 39 7.46 -7.48 8.72
CA ASN A 39 7.77 -8.87 9.10
C ASN A 39 6.60 -9.84 8.87
N ASN A 40 5.93 -9.73 7.72
CA ASN A 40 4.77 -10.54 7.33
C ASN A 40 3.58 -10.46 8.30
N GLN A 41 3.50 -9.37 9.08
CA GLN A 41 2.35 -9.06 9.94
C GLN A 41 1.78 -7.71 9.55
N ILE A 42 0.46 -7.55 9.70
CA ILE A 42 -0.18 -6.26 9.53
C ILE A 42 -0.03 -5.45 10.80
N TYR A 43 0.39 -4.20 10.63
CA TYR A 43 0.41 -3.17 11.66
C TYR A 43 -0.62 -2.11 11.32
N ALA A 44 -1.37 -1.68 12.33
CA ALA A 44 -2.37 -0.63 12.25
C ALA A 44 -1.99 0.53 13.18
N GLY A 45 -2.13 1.74 12.67
CA GLY A 45 -2.01 2.98 13.43
C GLY A 45 -3.29 3.80 13.30
N GLY A 46 -3.72 4.47 14.37
CA GLY A 46 -4.98 5.21 14.33
C GLY A 46 -5.35 5.95 15.59
N GLU A 47 -6.66 6.05 15.84
CA GLU A 47 -7.27 6.78 16.95
C GLU A 47 -7.70 5.88 18.11
N PHE A 48 -7.53 4.55 18.00
CA PHE A 48 -7.90 3.59 19.03
C PHE A 48 -6.99 3.69 20.26
N THR A 49 -7.57 3.57 21.46
CA THR A 49 -6.85 3.84 22.72
C THR A 49 -6.51 2.59 23.53
N ASP A 50 -7.27 1.51 23.34
CA ASP A 50 -7.15 0.21 24.00
C ASP A 50 -5.80 -0.47 23.71
N LEU A 51 -5.27 -0.29 22.50
CA LEU A 51 -3.95 -0.77 22.07
C LEU A 51 -2.96 0.38 21.85
N LYS A 52 -3.15 1.50 22.56
CA LYS A 52 -2.24 2.65 22.56
C LYS A 52 -1.88 3.13 21.15
N TYR A 53 -2.90 3.30 20.30
CA TYR A 53 -2.84 3.90 18.97
C TYR A 53 -2.01 3.16 17.92
N VAL A 54 -1.32 2.07 18.28
CA VAL A 54 -0.57 1.22 17.35
C VAL A 54 -0.65 -0.25 17.73
N ALA A 55 -1.19 -1.06 16.83
CA ALA A 55 -1.45 -2.48 17.03
C ALA A 55 -0.85 -3.30 15.91
N LYS A 56 -0.58 -4.58 16.17
CA LYS A 56 -0.24 -5.57 15.16
C LYS A 56 -1.19 -6.76 15.25
N TRP A 57 -1.46 -7.37 14.11
CA TRP A 57 -2.23 -8.59 14.05
C TRP A 57 -1.34 -9.80 14.40
N ASP A 58 -1.79 -10.59 15.37
CA ASP A 58 -1.15 -11.83 15.77
C ASP A 58 -1.92 -13.03 15.20
N ASP A 59 -1.36 -13.64 14.15
CA ASP A 59 -1.94 -14.81 13.49
C ASP A 59 -2.00 -16.06 14.38
N ALA A 60 -1.16 -16.15 15.41
CA ALA A 60 -1.16 -17.31 16.31
C ALA A 60 -2.39 -17.28 17.23
N THR A 61 -2.79 -16.09 17.68
CA THR A 61 -3.93 -15.91 18.59
C THR A 61 -5.20 -15.45 17.87
N ASN A 62 -5.09 -15.03 16.60
CA ASN A 62 -6.16 -14.35 15.86
C ASN A 62 -6.70 -13.13 16.61
N THR A 63 -5.78 -12.34 17.20
CA THR A 63 -6.13 -11.12 17.93
C THR A 63 -5.22 -9.96 17.55
N TRP A 64 -5.73 -8.75 17.74
CA TRP A 64 -4.89 -7.55 17.72
C TRP A 64 -4.17 -7.42 19.05
N VAL A 65 -2.86 -7.24 18.99
CA VAL A 65 -2.02 -6.97 20.15
C VAL A 65 -1.34 -5.62 19.98
N MET A 66 -1.02 -4.97 21.11
CA MET A 66 -0.27 -3.72 21.10
C MET A 66 1.09 -3.93 20.43
N ALA A 67 1.48 -3.02 19.54
CA ALA A 67 2.78 -3.07 18.88
C ALA A 67 3.83 -2.32 19.73
N GLY A 68 4.91 -3.01 20.07
CA GLY A 68 5.89 -2.48 21.01
C GLY A 68 5.28 -2.24 22.39
N ASP A 69 5.64 -1.12 23.01
CA ASP A 69 5.00 -0.57 24.21
C ASP A 69 3.85 0.41 23.88
N GLY A 70 3.46 0.52 22.61
CA GLY A 70 2.46 1.48 22.14
C GLY A 70 2.97 2.92 22.03
N LEU A 71 2.08 3.84 21.66
CA LEU A 71 2.37 5.28 21.53
C LEU A 71 1.40 6.10 22.38
N GLY A 72 1.77 7.34 22.71
CA GLY A 72 1.00 8.19 23.63
C GLY A 72 -0.18 8.94 23.01
N ASN A 73 -0.32 8.94 21.67
CA ASN A 73 -1.36 9.67 20.94
C ASN A 73 -1.51 9.10 19.51
N VAL A 74 -2.42 9.68 18.73
CA VAL A 74 -2.79 9.28 17.36
C VAL A 74 -1.56 9.04 16.48
N VAL A 75 -1.60 7.91 15.78
CA VAL A 75 -0.66 7.54 14.72
C VAL A 75 -1.32 7.82 13.38
N ASN A 76 -0.76 8.75 12.60
CA ASN A 76 -1.30 9.14 11.30
C ASN A 76 -0.71 8.29 10.17
N CYS A 77 0.54 7.84 10.29
CA CYS A 77 1.25 7.10 9.25
C CYS A 77 2.20 6.06 9.85
N LEU A 78 2.37 4.97 9.11
CA LEU A 78 3.32 3.89 9.39
C LEU A 78 4.06 3.61 8.09
N GLU A 79 5.38 3.46 8.14
CA GLU A 79 6.20 3.22 6.96
C GLU A 79 7.36 2.27 7.29
N VAL A 80 7.69 1.36 6.36
CA VAL A 80 8.85 0.49 6.48
C VAL A 80 10.00 1.05 5.66
N HIS A 81 11.16 1.22 6.28
CA HIS A 81 12.36 1.70 5.61
C HIS A 81 13.58 0.99 6.18
N ALA A 82 14.48 0.51 5.30
CA ALA A 82 15.71 -0.19 5.68
C ALA A 82 15.48 -1.29 6.75
N GLY A 83 14.43 -2.09 6.58
CA GLY A 83 14.08 -3.21 7.49
C GLY A 83 13.55 -2.78 8.86
N LYS A 84 13.19 -1.51 9.06
CA LYS A 84 12.63 -0.98 10.30
C LYS A 84 11.25 -0.40 10.08
N LEU A 85 10.40 -0.50 11.09
CA LEU A 85 9.07 0.11 11.11
C LEU A 85 9.12 1.47 11.80
N TYR A 86 8.67 2.50 11.10
CA TYR A 86 8.57 3.87 11.57
C TYR A 86 7.10 4.23 11.79
N ALA A 87 6.83 5.03 12.82
CA ALA A 87 5.53 5.62 13.10
C ALA A 87 5.63 7.14 13.14
N GLY A 88 4.64 7.81 12.56
CA GLY A 88 4.50 9.27 12.56
C GLY A 88 3.09 9.69 12.99
N GLY A 89 2.99 10.74 13.79
CA GLY A 89 1.69 11.14 14.36
C GLY A 89 1.69 12.43 15.15
N THR A 90 0.87 12.45 16.21
CA THR A 90 0.75 13.59 17.16
C THR A 90 1.34 13.29 18.54
N PHE A 91 1.87 12.07 18.74
CA PHE A 91 2.40 11.61 20.02
C PHE A 91 3.68 12.34 20.44
N ILE A 92 3.84 12.51 21.75
CA ILE A 92 5.04 13.09 22.38
C ILE A 92 5.69 12.14 23.40
N THR A 93 5.14 10.94 23.55
CA THR A 93 5.66 9.87 24.39
C THR A 93 5.37 8.51 23.76
N SER A 94 6.15 7.48 24.11
CA SER A 94 5.73 6.09 23.94
C SER A 94 4.60 5.74 24.93
N GLY A 95 4.05 4.53 24.83
CA GLY A 95 3.08 4.05 25.80
C GLY A 95 3.68 3.75 27.18
N SER A 96 5.01 3.49 27.27
CA SER A 96 5.72 3.39 28.56
C SER A 96 6.17 4.75 29.13
N GLY A 97 5.99 5.84 28.40
CA GLY A 97 6.29 7.21 28.85
C GLY A 97 7.63 7.79 28.38
N THR A 98 8.39 7.07 27.55
CA THR A 98 9.63 7.59 26.97
C THR A 98 9.33 8.79 26.08
N SER A 99 10.01 9.93 26.32
CA SER A 99 9.81 11.14 25.53
C SER A 99 10.24 10.93 24.07
N MET A 100 9.40 11.40 23.15
CA MET A 100 9.64 11.39 21.72
C MET A 100 8.93 12.58 21.09
N SER A 101 9.14 12.83 19.80
CA SER A 101 8.54 13.99 19.14
C SER A 101 7.98 13.59 17.78
N ARG A 102 6.79 12.98 17.81
CA ARG A 102 5.90 12.75 16.65
C ARG A 102 6.44 11.84 15.55
N ILE A 103 7.62 11.28 15.75
CA ILE A 103 8.23 10.21 14.96
C ILE A 103 8.95 9.24 15.90
N ALA A 104 8.80 7.94 15.62
CA ALA A 104 9.43 6.87 16.38
C ALA A 104 9.78 5.69 15.46
N VAL A 105 10.73 4.86 15.89
CA VAL A 105 11.09 3.60 15.22
C VAL A 105 10.91 2.44 16.19
N LEU A 106 10.36 1.33 15.71
CA LEU A 106 10.19 0.13 16.53
C LEU A 106 11.52 -0.64 16.61
N ASN A 107 12.05 -0.80 17.82
CA ASN A 107 13.13 -1.73 18.09
C ASN A 107 12.53 -3.12 18.29
N THR A 108 12.72 -4.02 17.32
CA THR A 108 12.16 -5.38 17.36
C THR A 108 12.85 -6.30 18.37
N THR A 109 14.05 -5.96 18.83
CA THR A 109 14.78 -6.75 19.83
C THR A 109 14.25 -6.49 21.23
N THR A 110 14.01 -5.22 21.57
CA THR A 110 13.45 -4.82 22.87
C THR A 110 11.92 -4.78 22.88
N ASN A 111 11.30 -4.79 21.69
CA ASN A 111 9.88 -4.55 21.48
C ASN A 111 9.42 -3.21 22.10
N LEU A 112 10.22 -2.15 21.91
CA LEU A 112 9.93 -0.80 22.38
C LEU A 112 10.03 0.21 21.23
N TRP A 113 9.22 1.27 21.30
CA TRP A 113 9.36 2.42 20.40
C TRP A 113 10.48 3.35 20.87
N GLU A 114 11.37 3.72 19.94
CA GLU A 114 12.50 4.60 20.20
C GLU A 114 12.34 5.94 19.49
N ALA A 115 12.79 7.01 20.15
CA ALA A 115 12.84 8.34 19.55
C ALA A 115 13.92 8.42 18.46
N ILE A 116 13.70 9.25 17.45
CA ILE A 116 14.64 9.47 16.35
C ILE A 116 15.04 10.94 16.33
N GLY A 117 16.33 11.22 16.51
CA GLY A 117 16.85 12.57 16.57
C GLY A 117 16.08 13.43 17.58
N SER A 118 15.82 14.68 17.22
CA SER A 118 14.97 15.59 18.00
C SER A 118 13.47 15.46 17.66
N GLY A 119 13.09 14.56 16.75
CA GLY A 119 11.75 14.47 16.18
C GLY A 119 11.25 15.80 15.59
N PHE A 120 9.93 16.03 15.58
CA PHE A 120 9.30 17.20 14.98
C PHE A 120 8.45 18.00 15.96
N ASN A 121 8.45 19.33 15.77
CA ASN A 121 7.71 20.27 16.62
C ASN A 121 6.19 20.26 16.38
N ASN A 122 5.71 19.61 15.32
CA ASN A 122 4.30 19.50 14.99
C ASN A 122 3.98 18.19 14.23
N ALA A 123 2.71 17.91 13.98
CA ALA A 123 2.24 16.60 13.53
C ALA A 123 2.93 16.12 12.25
N VAL A 124 3.36 14.85 12.30
CA VAL A 124 3.72 14.08 11.11
C VAL A 124 2.44 13.45 10.56
N LYS A 125 2.21 13.63 9.26
CA LYS A 125 0.99 13.22 8.56
C LYS A 125 1.26 12.09 7.57
N SER A 126 2.43 12.09 6.95
CA SER A 126 2.81 11.10 5.95
C SER A 126 4.28 10.72 6.06
N MET A 127 4.59 9.51 5.61
CA MET A 127 5.95 9.03 5.39
C MET A 127 5.97 8.25 4.07
N PHE A 128 7.13 8.23 3.43
CA PHE A 128 7.34 7.50 2.18
C PHE A 128 8.80 7.07 2.08
N SER A 129 9.03 5.78 1.88
CA SER A 129 10.35 5.23 1.56
C SER A 129 10.47 5.04 0.05
N ASP A 130 11.54 5.59 -0.57
CA ASP A 130 11.86 5.30 -1.97
C ASP A 130 12.92 4.18 -2.12
N GLY A 131 13.19 3.47 -1.02
CA GLY A 131 14.24 2.46 -0.91
C GLY A 131 15.57 3.05 -0.44
N THR A 132 15.89 4.28 -0.85
CA THR A 132 17.16 4.95 -0.48
C THR A 132 16.95 5.94 0.66
N ASP A 133 15.97 6.84 0.52
CA ASP A 133 15.64 7.88 1.48
C ASP A 133 14.27 7.60 2.12
N LEU A 134 14.14 7.89 3.42
CA LEU A 134 12.86 8.01 4.10
C LEU A 134 12.45 9.48 4.14
N TYR A 135 11.34 9.81 3.49
CA TYR A 135 10.72 11.13 3.47
C TYR A 135 9.62 11.21 4.53
N ILE A 136 9.54 12.35 5.21
CA ILE A 136 8.59 12.62 6.29
C ILE A 136 7.85 13.92 5.96
N GLY A 137 6.53 13.87 5.92
CA GLY A 137 5.65 14.98 5.59
C GLY A 137 4.69 15.35 6.71
N GLY A 138 4.37 16.62 6.86
CA GLY A 138 3.37 17.07 7.82
C GLY A 138 3.21 18.58 7.91
N ILE A 139 2.87 19.05 9.12
CA ILE A 139 2.64 20.49 9.41
C ILE A 139 3.80 21.14 10.16
N PHE A 140 4.85 20.39 10.47
CA PHE A 140 6.00 20.84 11.24
C PHE A 140 6.82 21.95 10.54
N THR A 141 7.51 22.74 11.34
CA THR A 141 8.40 23.83 10.89
C THR A 141 9.84 23.64 11.36
N GLY A 142 10.11 22.62 12.18
CA GLY A 142 11.44 22.31 12.64
C GLY A 142 11.56 20.92 13.26
N SER A 143 12.82 20.47 13.30
CA SER A 143 13.27 19.29 14.04
C SER A 143 14.34 19.71 15.05
N GLY A 144 13.94 19.81 16.33
CA GLY A 144 14.76 20.45 17.35
C GLY A 144 15.11 21.89 16.96
N ALA A 145 16.41 22.22 16.97
CA ALA A 145 16.92 23.51 16.51
C ALA A 145 17.07 23.64 14.98
N THR A 146 16.88 22.55 14.23
CA THR A 146 17.07 22.52 12.78
C THR A 146 15.78 22.94 12.06
N PRO A 147 15.79 23.97 11.21
CA PRO A 147 14.66 24.29 10.35
C PRO A 147 14.40 23.17 9.35
N VAL A 148 13.23 22.56 9.45
CA VAL A 148 12.73 21.56 8.50
C VAL A 148 11.25 21.88 8.34
N ALA A 149 10.86 22.49 7.22
CA ALA A 149 9.52 22.95 6.97
C ALA A 149 8.77 21.95 6.09
N LYS A 150 7.72 21.35 6.67
CA LYS A 150 6.69 20.50 6.06
C LYS A 150 7.14 19.17 5.47
N ILE A 151 8.36 19.09 4.92
CA ILE A 151 8.96 17.87 4.39
C ILE A 151 10.44 17.79 4.73
N GLY A 152 10.81 16.69 5.39
CA GLY A 152 12.19 16.35 5.69
C GLY A 152 12.53 14.95 5.21
N LYS A 153 13.81 14.61 5.22
CA LYS A 153 14.28 13.23 5.03
C LYS A 153 15.24 12.80 6.12
N LEU A 154 15.22 11.52 6.45
CA LEU A 154 16.13 10.94 7.43
C LEU A 154 17.58 11.02 6.92
N ALA A 155 18.46 11.59 7.72
CA ALA A 155 19.88 11.76 7.43
C ALA A 155 20.72 11.25 8.61
N GLY A 156 20.94 9.93 8.66
CA GLY A 156 21.51 9.28 9.83
C GLY A 156 20.54 9.33 11.03
N ALA A 157 20.91 10.05 12.09
CA ALA A 157 20.08 10.25 13.27
C ALA A 157 19.33 11.60 13.29
N THR A 158 19.43 12.41 12.24
CA THR A 158 18.79 13.73 12.13
C THR A 158 17.90 13.82 10.91
N PHE A 159 17.27 14.99 10.69
CA PHE A 159 16.42 15.25 9.54
C PHE A 159 16.95 16.43 8.73
N ALA A 160 17.03 16.23 7.41
CA ALA A 160 17.42 17.26 6.46
C ALA A 160 16.18 17.78 5.70
N GLN A 161 16.15 19.08 5.42
CA GLN A 161 15.11 19.70 4.59
C GLN A 161 15.12 19.13 3.17
N VAL A 162 13.93 18.89 2.60
CA VAL A 162 13.76 18.48 1.20
C VAL A 162 13.20 19.64 0.38
N GLY A 163 14.07 20.23 -0.45
CA GLY A 163 13.72 21.42 -1.24
C GLY A 163 13.35 22.64 -0.38
N THR A 164 12.73 23.65 -0.98
CA THR A 164 12.18 24.80 -0.25
C THR A 164 10.94 24.41 0.57
N ASP A 165 10.38 25.32 1.36
CA ASP A 165 9.07 25.10 1.99
C ASP A 165 7.99 24.95 0.90
N PRO A 166 7.24 23.82 0.83
CA PRO A 166 6.10 23.67 -0.08
C PRO A 166 4.87 24.48 0.35
N SER A 167 4.95 25.25 1.45
CA SER A 167 3.96 26.14 2.06
C SER A 167 2.64 25.53 2.56
N GLY A 168 2.32 24.30 2.15
CA GLY A 168 1.15 23.54 2.57
C GLY A 168 1.49 22.44 3.56
N THR A 169 0.48 21.94 4.27
CA THR A 169 0.61 20.66 5.00
C THR A 169 0.91 19.57 3.99
N VAL A 170 1.92 18.73 4.21
CA VAL A 170 2.18 17.58 3.34
C VAL A 170 1.37 16.37 3.84
N GLU A 171 0.26 16.08 3.16
CA GLU A 171 -0.69 15.01 3.50
C GLU A 171 -0.25 13.66 2.92
N CYS A 172 0.45 13.66 1.78
CA CYS A 172 1.03 12.46 1.19
C CYS A 172 2.28 12.75 0.36
N ILE A 173 3.12 11.73 0.20
CA ILE A 173 4.38 11.79 -0.56
C ILE A 173 4.44 10.56 -1.46
N SER A 174 4.90 10.73 -2.69
CA SER A 174 5.19 9.60 -3.59
C SER A 174 6.25 9.97 -4.61
N LYS A 175 6.93 8.97 -5.16
CA LYS A 175 7.91 9.12 -6.24
C LYS A 175 7.34 8.57 -7.54
N TYR A 176 7.46 9.35 -8.60
CA TYR A 176 7.09 8.94 -9.94
C TYR A 176 8.08 9.51 -10.95
N ASN A 177 8.56 8.68 -11.89
CA ASN A 177 9.59 9.04 -12.88
C ASN A 177 10.81 9.76 -12.27
N ASN A 178 11.33 9.17 -11.18
CA ASN A 178 12.46 9.70 -10.42
C ASN A 178 12.27 11.12 -9.83
N GLN A 179 11.02 11.55 -9.69
CA GLN A 179 10.66 12.84 -9.13
C GLN A 179 9.75 12.66 -7.92
N ILE A 180 10.01 13.43 -6.86
CA ILE A 180 9.18 13.44 -5.66
C ILE A 180 7.99 14.38 -5.88
N TYR A 181 6.81 13.88 -5.52
CA TYR A 181 5.56 14.62 -5.51
C TYR A 181 5.02 14.67 -4.09
N VAL A 182 4.41 15.80 -3.75
CA VAL A 182 3.71 15.99 -2.47
C VAL A 182 2.28 16.43 -2.72
N GLY A 183 1.35 15.71 -2.10
CA GLY A 183 -0.02 16.14 -1.97
C GLY A 183 -0.17 17.00 -0.72
N CYS A 184 -0.82 18.15 -0.86
CA CYS A 184 -0.86 19.17 0.17
C CYS A 184 -2.28 19.62 0.53
N SER A 185 -2.45 20.10 1.77
CA SER A 185 -3.59 20.93 2.16
C SER A 185 -3.13 22.40 2.33
N PHE A 186 -3.84 23.31 1.66
CA PHE A 186 -3.60 24.76 1.64
C PHE A 186 -4.84 25.51 2.08
N SER A 187 -4.67 26.70 2.65
CA SER A 187 -5.77 27.65 2.84
C SER A 187 -6.02 28.53 1.62
N LEU A 188 -5.00 28.81 0.79
CA LEU A 188 -5.05 29.79 -0.32
C LEU A 188 -4.09 29.46 -1.49
N SER A 189 -4.09 28.23 -2.01
CA SER A 189 -3.29 27.86 -3.19
C SER A 189 -4.16 27.48 -4.38
N ALA A 190 -3.69 27.79 -5.59
CA ALA A 190 -4.33 27.36 -6.84
C ALA A 190 -4.09 25.86 -7.14
N SER A 191 -3.13 25.23 -6.47
CA SER A 191 -2.90 23.79 -6.54
C SER A 191 -2.45 23.18 -5.21
N HIS A 192 -2.94 21.97 -4.99
CA HIS A 192 -2.66 21.07 -3.87
C HIS A 192 -1.70 19.93 -4.22
N LEU A 193 -1.14 19.91 -5.44
CA LEU A 193 -0.10 18.96 -5.84
C LEU A 193 1.16 19.72 -6.26
N LYS A 194 2.30 19.35 -5.68
CA LYS A 194 3.61 19.90 -6.04
C LYS A 194 4.59 18.81 -6.42
N LYS A 195 5.52 19.14 -7.31
CA LYS A 195 6.65 18.28 -7.70
C LYS A 195 7.98 18.97 -7.39
N LEU A 196 8.98 18.20 -6.97
CA LEU A 196 10.31 18.72 -6.67
C LEU A 196 11.14 18.85 -7.96
N VAL A 197 11.58 20.07 -8.30
CA VAL A 197 12.48 20.34 -9.43
C VAL A 197 13.75 21.00 -8.90
N GLY A 198 14.85 20.25 -8.89
CA GLY A 198 16.07 20.64 -8.18
C GLY A 198 15.76 20.75 -6.69
N THR A 199 15.81 21.96 -6.14
CA THR A 199 15.46 22.25 -4.75
C THR A 199 14.12 22.99 -4.60
N VAL A 200 13.38 23.24 -5.69
CA VAL A 200 12.16 24.07 -5.65
C VAL A 200 10.92 23.22 -5.87
N TRP A 201 9.88 23.46 -5.08
CA TRP A 201 8.56 22.86 -5.29
C TRP A 201 7.78 23.64 -6.34
N GLN A 202 7.42 22.99 -7.44
CA GLN A 202 6.59 23.55 -8.51
C GLN A 202 5.18 23.00 -8.44
N ASP A 203 4.19 23.87 -8.62
CA ASP A 203 2.78 23.47 -8.70
C ASP A 203 2.51 22.61 -9.93
N VAL A 204 1.69 21.58 -9.72
CA VAL A 204 1.06 20.81 -10.78
C VAL A 204 -0.38 21.29 -10.86
N SER A 205 -0.81 21.89 -11.96
CA SER A 205 -2.12 22.53 -12.06
C SER A 205 -3.32 21.57 -11.92
N ASN A 206 -4.49 22.13 -11.63
CA ASN A 206 -5.82 21.48 -11.58
C ASN A 206 -6.12 20.58 -10.37
N PHE A 207 -5.31 20.63 -9.31
CA PHE A 207 -5.60 19.97 -8.04
C PHE A 207 -6.12 20.99 -7.04
N ASN A 208 -7.41 21.32 -7.15
CA ASN A 208 -7.99 22.50 -6.49
C ASN A 208 -8.45 22.29 -5.04
N ASP A 209 -8.16 21.12 -4.47
CA ASP A 209 -8.47 20.77 -3.09
C ASP A 209 -7.48 19.71 -2.61
N ILE A 210 -7.55 19.31 -1.34
CA ILE A 210 -6.58 18.44 -0.68
C ILE A 210 -6.32 17.15 -1.48
N VAL A 211 -5.04 16.87 -1.70
CA VAL A 211 -4.55 15.59 -2.24
C VAL A 211 -4.21 14.67 -1.05
N TYR A 212 -4.96 13.59 -0.87
CA TYR A 212 -4.74 12.64 0.23
C TYR A 212 -3.91 11.43 -0.19
N SER A 213 -3.90 11.07 -1.47
CA SER A 213 -3.19 9.88 -1.93
C SER A 213 -2.58 10.06 -3.31
N LEU A 214 -1.39 9.51 -3.48
CA LEU A 214 -0.59 9.52 -4.70
C LEU A 214 -0.13 8.09 -4.97
N ARG A 215 -0.43 7.54 -6.15
CA ARG A 215 -0.11 6.14 -6.44
C ARG A 215 0.28 5.90 -7.89
N PRO A 216 1.51 5.43 -8.15
CA PRO A 216 1.86 4.88 -9.45
C PRO A 216 1.12 3.56 -9.71
N TYR A 217 0.61 3.39 -10.92
CA TYR A 217 0.04 2.14 -11.41
C TYR A 217 0.23 2.07 -12.93
N GLU A 218 0.73 0.92 -13.41
CA GLU A 218 1.18 0.75 -14.80
C GLU A 218 2.14 1.88 -15.24
N THR A 219 1.74 2.68 -16.22
CA THR A 219 2.54 3.78 -16.79
C THR A 219 2.11 5.16 -16.28
N GLU A 220 1.39 5.19 -15.16
CA GLU A 220 0.53 6.31 -14.81
C GLU A 220 0.64 6.65 -13.34
N PHE A 221 0.42 7.93 -13.02
CA PHE A 221 0.48 8.41 -11.65
C PHE A 221 -0.89 8.93 -11.22
N TYR A 222 -1.56 8.16 -10.38
CA TYR A 222 -2.90 8.47 -9.91
C TYR A 222 -2.84 9.40 -8.72
N VAL A 223 -3.80 10.32 -8.68
CA VAL A 223 -3.96 11.31 -7.62
C VAL A 223 -5.39 11.23 -7.09
N GLY A 224 -5.50 10.92 -5.81
CA GLY A 224 -6.76 10.84 -5.07
C GLY A 224 -6.87 11.97 -4.06
N GLY A 225 -8.05 12.59 -3.97
CA GLY A 225 -8.26 13.72 -3.08
C GLY A 225 -9.70 14.22 -3.07
N ALA A 226 -9.90 15.44 -2.57
CA ALA A 226 -11.21 16.08 -2.41
C ALA A 226 -11.62 16.99 -3.59
N PHE A 227 -10.86 16.97 -4.70
CA PHE A 227 -10.92 17.98 -5.78
C PHE A 227 -12.32 18.25 -6.31
N THR A 228 -12.75 19.51 -6.33
CA THR A 228 -14.12 19.88 -6.73
C THR A 228 -14.29 20.18 -8.22
N THR A 229 -13.23 20.50 -8.97
CA THR A 229 -13.35 20.90 -10.39
C THR A 229 -12.26 20.40 -11.34
N PRO A 230 -12.61 20.08 -12.60
CA PRO A 230 -13.98 19.83 -13.06
C PRO A 230 -14.43 18.43 -12.57
N ALA A 231 -15.20 18.32 -11.48
CA ALA A 231 -15.84 17.07 -11.08
C ALA A 231 -14.97 15.78 -11.00
N PHE A 232 -13.65 15.86 -10.79
CA PHE A 232 -12.74 14.70 -10.81
C PHE A 232 -12.20 14.39 -9.41
N ARG A 233 -12.67 13.35 -8.71
CA ARG A 233 -12.13 12.94 -7.39
C ARG A 233 -10.97 11.94 -7.47
N ILE A 234 -10.67 11.42 -8.66
CA ILE A 234 -9.38 10.81 -9.05
C ILE A 234 -8.93 11.46 -10.35
N SER A 235 -7.66 11.84 -10.43
CA SER A 235 -7.02 12.23 -11.69
C SER A 235 -5.83 11.34 -12.00
N LYS A 236 -5.80 10.81 -13.22
CA LYS A 236 -4.65 10.13 -13.81
C LYS A 236 -3.70 11.19 -14.35
N ILE A 237 -2.45 11.18 -13.89
CA ILE A 237 -1.37 11.98 -14.46
C ILE A 237 -0.63 11.10 -15.46
N ILE A 238 -1.01 11.25 -16.73
CA ILE A 238 -0.05 11.14 -17.82
C ILE A 238 0.24 12.58 -18.25
N ARG A 239 1.53 12.94 -18.24
CA ARG A 239 2.11 14.12 -18.91
C ARG A 239 1.14 15.31 -19.04
N ILE A 240 1.03 16.13 -18.00
CA ILE A 240 0.53 17.52 -18.06
C ILE A 240 -0.59 17.70 -19.11
N ASN A 241 -1.75 17.10 -18.85
CA ASN A 241 -3.06 17.55 -19.32
C ASN A 241 -4.11 16.73 -18.55
N VAL A 242 -4.66 17.36 -17.52
CA VAL A 242 -5.72 16.79 -16.67
C VAL A 242 -7.00 16.76 -17.50
N GLY A 243 -7.17 15.71 -18.30
CA GLY A 243 -8.19 15.70 -19.35
C GLY A 243 -8.54 14.34 -19.96
N ALA A 244 -8.17 13.22 -19.34
CA ALA A 244 -8.72 11.92 -19.72
C ALA A 244 -9.43 11.31 -18.51
N ALA A 245 -10.75 11.47 -18.49
CA ALA A 245 -11.62 10.94 -17.46
C ALA A 245 -11.49 9.41 -17.37
N ILE A 246 -10.97 8.93 -16.25
CA ILE A 246 -11.26 7.59 -15.79
C ILE A 246 -12.39 7.73 -14.77
N ASN A 247 -13.56 7.24 -15.16
CA ASN A 247 -14.62 6.69 -14.31
C ASN A 247 -14.81 7.33 -12.92
N ARG A 248 -15.84 8.18 -12.88
CA ARG A 248 -16.23 9.16 -11.84
C ARG A 248 -16.38 8.54 -10.45
N LEU A 249 -15.33 8.61 -9.62
CA LEU A 249 -15.56 8.52 -8.18
C LEU A 249 -16.25 9.80 -7.73
N ASP A 250 -17.33 9.65 -6.98
CA ASP A 250 -18.25 10.73 -6.64
C ASP A 250 -17.87 11.51 -5.38
N ASN A 251 -16.88 11.03 -4.63
CA ASN A 251 -16.45 11.63 -3.37
C ASN A 251 -14.94 11.45 -3.12
N THR A 252 -14.47 11.99 -1.99
CA THR A 252 -13.06 12.02 -1.60
C THR A 252 -12.42 10.65 -1.57
N VAL A 253 -11.20 10.57 -2.12
CA VAL A 253 -10.33 9.39 -2.05
C VAL A 253 -9.30 9.63 -0.97
N TYR A 254 -9.30 8.81 0.08
CA TYR A 254 -8.35 8.93 1.18
C TYR A 254 -7.14 8.02 1.00
N ALA A 255 -7.33 6.84 0.40
CA ALA A 255 -6.27 5.86 0.20
C ALA A 255 -6.31 5.25 -1.19
N MET A 256 -5.13 4.99 -1.74
CA MET A 256 -4.96 4.18 -2.94
C MET A 256 -3.86 3.15 -2.71
N TYR A 257 -4.04 1.99 -3.31
CA TYR A 257 -3.05 0.92 -3.34
C TYR A 257 -3.05 0.31 -4.73
N SER A 258 -1.89 -0.11 -5.23
CA SER A 258 -1.80 -0.79 -6.53
C SER A 258 -1.03 -2.09 -6.39
N THR A 259 -1.59 -3.13 -7.02
CA THR A 259 -0.93 -4.39 -7.35
C THR A 259 -0.41 -4.32 -8.79
N THR A 260 0.10 -5.44 -9.31
CA THR A 260 0.55 -5.52 -10.71
C THR A 260 -0.57 -5.37 -11.72
N SER A 261 -1.82 -5.72 -11.38
CA SER A 261 -2.93 -5.72 -12.33
C SER A 261 -4.19 -5.00 -11.85
N LYS A 262 -4.18 -4.40 -10.65
CA LYS A 262 -5.28 -3.55 -10.18
C LYS A 262 -4.79 -2.31 -9.43
N LEU A 263 -5.58 -1.26 -9.58
CA LEU A 263 -5.60 -0.11 -8.69
C LEU A 263 -6.81 -0.21 -7.76
N PHE A 264 -6.59 0.01 -6.48
CA PHE A 264 -7.61 0.08 -5.45
C PHE A 264 -7.74 1.51 -4.95
N ALA A 265 -8.98 1.94 -4.71
CA ALA A 265 -9.30 3.22 -4.13
C ALA A 265 -10.23 3.03 -2.92
N GLY A 266 -9.86 3.64 -1.80
CA GLY A 266 -10.62 3.72 -0.57
C GLY A 266 -10.99 5.18 -0.28
N GLY A 267 -12.23 5.44 0.10
CA GLY A 267 -12.70 6.81 0.25
C GLY A 267 -14.11 6.93 0.82
N ALA A 268 -14.74 8.08 0.56
CA ALA A 268 -16.08 8.44 1.02
C ALA A 268 -17.18 8.17 -0.05
N PHE A 269 -16.93 7.26 -0.98
CA PHE A 269 -17.76 7.09 -2.19
C PHE A 269 -19.19 6.70 -1.86
N THR A 270 -20.15 7.30 -2.56
CA THR A 270 -21.59 7.00 -2.39
C THR A 270 -22.15 6.14 -3.53
N THR A 271 -21.45 6.06 -4.66
CA THR A 271 -21.83 5.31 -5.85
C THR A 271 -20.59 4.76 -6.56
N ALA A 272 -20.72 3.59 -7.22
CA ALA A 272 -19.71 3.09 -8.13
C ALA A 272 -19.98 3.63 -9.56
N PRO A 273 -18.95 3.93 -10.37
CA PRO A 273 -19.16 4.31 -11.77
C PRO A 273 -20.04 3.31 -12.53
N ASN A 274 -21.03 3.80 -13.28
CA ASN A 274 -21.99 3.01 -14.06
C ASN A 274 -22.91 2.07 -13.26
N SER A 275 -22.98 2.23 -11.93
CA SER A 275 -24.04 1.62 -11.13
C SER A 275 -25.27 2.53 -11.07
N THR A 276 -26.48 1.96 -11.10
CA THR A 276 -27.68 2.69 -10.68
C THR A 276 -27.45 3.16 -9.24
N PRO A 277 -27.88 4.37 -8.83
CA PRO A 277 -27.73 4.86 -7.46
C PRO A 277 -28.52 3.99 -6.48
N THR A 278 -27.92 2.86 -6.11
CA THR A 278 -28.36 2.00 -5.02
C THR A 278 -27.67 2.49 -3.76
N ILE A 279 -28.36 2.37 -2.63
CA ILE A 279 -28.01 2.90 -1.29
C ILE A 279 -26.70 2.29 -0.73
N ASN A 280 -26.01 1.44 -1.48
CA ASN A 280 -24.78 0.78 -1.06
C ASN A 280 -23.59 1.72 -1.31
N LEU A 281 -23.12 2.36 -0.25
CA LEU A 281 -21.92 3.21 -0.22
C LEU A 281 -20.68 2.33 -0.43
N PRO A 282 -20.09 2.22 -1.63
CA PRO A 282 -19.10 1.17 -1.85
C PRO A 282 -17.85 1.41 -1.00
N HIS A 283 -17.43 2.67 -0.80
CA HIS A 283 -16.25 3.15 -0.06
C HIS A 283 -14.90 2.51 -0.43
N PHE A 284 -14.90 1.39 -1.15
CA PHE A 284 -13.78 0.62 -1.64
C PHE A 284 -14.09 0.12 -3.04
N LEU A 285 -13.24 0.47 -3.99
CA LEU A 285 -13.41 0.18 -5.41
C LEU A 285 -12.08 -0.30 -5.99
N SER A 286 -12.13 -1.10 -7.06
CA SER A 286 -10.93 -1.44 -7.84
C SER A 286 -11.11 -1.18 -9.33
N GLN A 287 -10.00 -1.01 -10.02
CA GLN A 287 -9.89 -0.83 -11.46
C GLN A 287 -8.81 -1.77 -11.98
N LYS A 288 -9.03 -2.39 -13.15
CA LYS A 288 -8.02 -3.18 -13.87
C LYS A 288 -7.69 -2.49 -15.20
N GLY A 289 -6.45 -2.04 -15.37
CA GLY A 289 -6.03 -1.25 -16.53
C GLY A 289 -6.97 -0.05 -16.74
N ASN A 290 -7.54 0.08 -17.94
CA ASN A 290 -8.46 1.17 -18.28
C ASN A 290 -9.96 0.88 -18.03
N THR A 291 -10.33 -0.21 -17.33
CA THR A 291 -11.75 -0.48 -17.02
C THR A 291 -12.31 0.55 -16.03
N PRO A 292 -13.63 0.77 -15.98
CA PRO A 292 -14.25 1.49 -14.87
C PRO A 292 -13.93 0.90 -13.50
N PHE A 293 -13.88 1.78 -12.50
CA PHE A 293 -13.89 1.34 -11.11
C PHE A 293 -15.18 0.56 -10.84
N PHE A 294 -15.05 -0.54 -10.12
CA PHE A 294 -16.17 -1.36 -9.68
C PHE A 294 -16.00 -1.73 -8.21
N SER A 295 -17.11 -2.05 -7.55
CA SER A 295 -17.11 -2.48 -6.15
C SER A 295 -16.49 -3.85 -6.01
N GLU A 296 -15.48 -3.95 -5.16
CA GLU A 296 -14.91 -5.23 -4.72
C GLU A 296 -15.65 -5.68 -3.46
N GLY A 297 -16.51 -6.70 -3.59
CA GLY A 297 -17.24 -7.23 -2.45
C GLY A 297 -18.45 -6.40 -2.03
N ALA A 298 -18.92 -6.67 -0.82
CA ALA A 298 -19.99 -5.91 -0.17
C ALA A 298 -19.51 -4.50 0.21
N ALA A 299 -20.44 -3.53 0.16
CA ALA A 299 -20.20 -2.14 0.50
C ALA A 299 -19.88 -1.96 1.99
N PHE A 300 -18.94 -1.07 2.31
CA PHE A 300 -18.67 -0.66 3.69
C PHE A 300 -19.65 0.42 4.15
N ASN A 301 -19.86 0.56 5.46
CA ASN A 301 -20.74 1.61 6.01
C ASN A 301 -19.98 2.88 6.47
N GLY A 302 -18.73 3.03 6.06
CA GLY A 302 -17.90 4.17 6.43
C GLY A 302 -16.61 4.25 5.62
N ASN A 303 -15.90 5.35 5.78
CA ASN A 303 -14.72 5.69 4.98
C ASN A 303 -13.61 4.65 5.13
N ILE A 304 -12.93 4.33 4.02
CA ILE A 304 -11.66 3.61 4.01
C ILE A 304 -10.53 4.64 3.99
N ASN A 305 -9.66 4.62 5.00
CA ASN A 305 -8.56 5.57 5.16
C ASN A 305 -7.19 4.97 4.88
N ALA A 306 -7.06 3.63 4.92
CA ALA A 306 -5.81 2.93 4.71
C ALA A 306 -6.05 1.61 3.97
N ILE A 307 -5.12 1.23 3.10
CA ILE A 307 -5.13 -0.01 2.35
C ILE A 307 -3.73 -0.62 2.40
N ALA A 308 -3.64 -1.91 2.71
CA ALA A 308 -2.41 -2.69 2.66
C ALA A 308 -2.66 -4.04 1.97
N ASN A 309 -1.59 -4.76 1.69
CA ASN A 309 -1.63 -6.07 1.07
C ASN A 309 -0.78 -7.03 1.90
N LEU A 310 -1.41 -8.06 2.47
CA LEU A 310 -0.72 -9.13 3.18
C LEU A 310 -0.92 -10.43 2.40
N ASN A 311 0.15 -10.96 1.83
CA ASN A 311 0.11 -12.22 1.05
C ASN A 311 -1.00 -12.18 -0.02
N GLY A 312 -1.17 -11.00 -0.61
CA GLY A 312 -2.20 -10.56 -1.55
C GLY A 312 -3.65 -10.80 -1.20
N LYS A 313 -3.92 -10.92 0.10
CA LYS A 313 -5.18 -10.45 0.65
C LYS A 313 -5.09 -8.94 0.83
N ILE A 314 -6.15 -8.24 0.45
CA ILE A 314 -6.25 -6.80 0.68
C ILE A 314 -6.75 -6.58 2.09
N VAL A 315 -6.07 -5.71 2.82
CA VAL A 315 -6.44 -5.28 4.15
C VAL A 315 -6.85 -3.82 4.07
N VAL A 316 -8.02 -3.51 4.60
CA VAL A 316 -8.55 -2.14 4.64
C VAL A 316 -8.77 -1.71 6.07
N GLY A 317 -8.49 -0.43 6.34
CA GLY A 317 -8.67 0.19 7.63
C GLY A 317 -9.36 1.54 7.47
N GLY A 318 -10.23 1.90 8.41
CA GLY A 318 -10.97 3.15 8.30
C GLY A 318 -11.99 3.40 9.40
N ALA A 319 -13.02 4.18 9.06
CA ALA A 319 -14.10 4.58 9.96
C ALA A 319 -15.33 3.66 9.89
N PHE A 320 -15.29 2.62 9.05
CA PHE A 320 -16.38 1.65 8.92
C PHE A 320 -16.48 0.74 10.16
N THR A 321 -17.68 0.27 10.44
CA THR A 321 -17.94 -0.78 11.44
C THR A 321 -18.43 -2.07 10.81
N ALA A 322 -18.90 -2.04 9.56
CA ALA A 322 -19.44 -3.19 8.86
C ALA A 322 -19.21 -3.13 7.34
N SER A 323 -19.30 -4.30 6.68
CA SER A 323 -19.46 -4.46 5.24
C SER A 323 -20.64 -5.40 4.97
N GLY A 324 -21.65 -4.91 4.25
CA GLY A 324 -22.94 -5.60 4.15
C GLY A 324 -23.52 -5.91 5.53
N SER A 325 -23.80 -7.19 5.81
CA SER A 325 -24.26 -7.66 7.12
C SER A 325 -23.12 -8.09 8.07
N THR A 326 -21.87 -8.02 7.64
CA THR A 326 -20.72 -8.49 8.42
C THR A 326 -20.17 -7.35 9.28
N SER A 327 -20.08 -7.56 10.59
CA SER A 327 -19.39 -6.63 11.50
C SER A 327 -17.87 -6.81 11.39
N LEU A 328 -17.14 -5.70 11.27
CA LEU A 328 -15.70 -5.68 10.98
C LEU A 328 -14.90 -4.79 11.94
N ASN A 329 -15.52 -3.77 12.54
CA ASN A 329 -14.89 -2.86 13.51
C ASN A 329 -13.56 -2.26 13.02
N HIS A 330 -13.65 -1.31 12.08
CA HIS A 330 -12.56 -0.44 11.62
C HIS A 330 -11.42 -1.08 10.83
N VAL A 331 -11.37 -2.42 10.74
CA VAL A 331 -10.34 -3.14 9.97
C VAL A 331 -10.88 -4.44 9.41
N SER A 332 -10.50 -4.79 8.18
CA SER A 332 -10.94 -6.01 7.51
C SER A 332 -9.92 -6.52 6.52
N MET A 333 -9.96 -7.81 6.25
CA MET A 333 -9.14 -8.47 5.24
C MET A 333 -10.03 -9.23 4.26
N SER A 334 -9.66 -9.24 2.99
CA SER A 334 -10.33 -10.08 2.00
C SER A 334 -10.12 -11.56 2.33
N SER A 335 -11.20 -12.34 2.31
CA SER A 335 -11.16 -13.79 2.53
C SER A 335 -10.28 -14.50 1.49
N ASN A 336 -10.45 -14.11 0.23
CA ASN A 336 -9.68 -14.58 -0.90
C ASN A 336 -8.52 -13.62 -1.19
N THR A 337 -7.50 -14.13 -1.87
CA THR A 337 -6.51 -13.29 -2.50
C THR A 337 -7.19 -12.47 -3.59
N ILE A 338 -6.83 -11.20 -3.72
CA ILE A 338 -7.32 -10.33 -4.79
C ILE A 338 -6.12 -9.98 -5.65
N ASP A 339 -6.23 -10.32 -6.93
CA ASP A 339 -5.26 -9.88 -7.95
C ASP A 339 -3.82 -10.36 -7.75
N ILE A 340 -3.62 -11.36 -6.90
CA ILE A 340 -2.54 -12.32 -7.10
C ILE A 340 -3.11 -13.36 -8.06
N ASN A 341 -2.36 -13.72 -9.10
CA ASN A 341 -2.51 -15.08 -9.59
C ASN A 341 -2.35 -15.98 -8.38
N GLU A 342 -3.38 -16.74 -8.01
CA GLU A 342 -3.17 -17.86 -7.09
C GLU A 342 -1.92 -18.55 -7.56
N LEU A 343 -1.02 -18.88 -6.62
CA LEU A 343 0.02 -19.85 -6.89
C LEU A 343 -0.65 -20.93 -7.73
N SER A 344 -0.13 -21.18 -8.94
CA SER A 344 -0.69 -22.26 -9.75
C SER A 344 -0.88 -23.46 -8.81
N SER A 345 -1.93 -24.27 -8.95
CA SER A 345 -2.16 -25.41 -8.03
C SER A 345 -0.95 -26.36 -7.88
N ILE A 346 0.03 -26.18 -8.77
CA ILE A 346 1.36 -26.75 -8.83
C ILE A 346 2.30 -26.19 -7.75
N VAL A 347 2.25 -24.92 -7.35
CA VAL A 347 3.16 -24.32 -6.37
C VAL A 347 2.60 -24.45 -4.96
N LYS A 348 3.31 -25.18 -4.10
CA LYS A 348 2.99 -25.44 -2.69
C LYS A 348 3.46 -24.32 -1.77
N SER A 349 4.66 -23.79 -2.00
CA SER A 349 5.19 -22.64 -1.27
C SER A 349 6.28 -21.95 -2.09
N LYS A 350 6.56 -20.68 -1.76
CA LYS A 350 7.72 -19.95 -2.28
C LYS A 350 8.39 -19.18 -1.15
N SER A 351 9.70 -19.01 -1.24
CA SER A 351 10.46 -18.12 -0.37
C SER A 351 11.50 -17.36 -1.19
N PHE A 352 11.54 -16.04 -1.02
CA PHE A 352 12.51 -15.18 -1.66
C PHE A 352 13.35 -14.50 -0.57
N TYR A 353 14.64 -14.80 -0.50
CA TYR A 353 15.49 -14.30 0.57
C TYR A 353 16.94 -14.10 0.13
N PRO A 354 17.62 -13.02 0.60
CA PRO A 354 17.06 -11.87 1.32
C PRO A 354 16.16 -10.98 0.43
N ASN A 355 15.22 -10.27 1.05
CA ASN A 355 14.45 -9.19 0.42
C ASN A 355 14.27 -8.07 1.44
N PRO A 356 14.87 -6.88 1.27
CA PRO A 356 15.63 -6.43 0.10
C PRO A 356 16.92 -7.19 -0.22
N MET A 357 17.31 -7.17 -1.48
CA MET A 357 18.51 -7.79 -2.03
C MET A 357 19.66 -6.79 -2.05
N SER A 358 20.71 -7.04 -1.26
CA SER A 358 21.91 -6.18 -1.25
C SER A 358 23.02 -6.65 -2.19
N VAL A 359 23.17 -7.96 -2.38
CA VAL A 359 24.19 -8.59 -3.24
C VAL A 359 23.60 -9.72 -4.07
N LYS A 360 22.83 -10.61 -3.43
CA LYS A 360 22.14 -11.73 -4.08
C LYS A 360 20.90 -12.13 -3.31
N SER A 361 19.94 -12.74 -3.99
CA SER A 361 18.81 -13.44 -3.36
C SER A 361 18.51 -14.73 -4.07
N SER A 362 17.93 -15.66 -3.32
CA SER A 362 17.45 -16.92 -3.86
C SER A 362 15.93 -16.95 -3.77
N LEU A 363 15.27 -17.27 -4.89
CA LEU A 363 13.90 -17.77 -4.87
C LEU A 363 13.95 -19.30 -4.75
N VAL A 364 13.33 -19.85 -3.71
CA VAL A 364 13.07 -21.29 -3.60
C VAL A 364 11.58 -21.53 -3.82
N LEU A 365 11.25 -22.45 -4.70
CA LEU A 365 9.90 -22.81 -5.10
C LEU A 365 9.67 -24.30 -4.82
N GLU A 366 8.72 -24.61 -3.95
CA GLU A 366 8.27 -25.98 -3.69
C GLU A 366 6.97 -26.24 -4.42
N THR A 367 6.85 -27.40 -5.04
CA THR A 367 5.74 -27.74 -5.95
C THR A 367 5.05 -29.06 -5.54
N THR A 368 3.84 -29.27 -6.03
CA THR A 368 3.03 -30.49 -5.79
C THR A 368 3.24 -31.53 -6.88
N GLN A 369 3.85 -31.15 -8.00
CA GLN A 369 4.22 -32.02 -9.13
C GLN A 369 5.43 -31.45 -9.87
N PRO A 370 6.20 -32.26 -10.62
CA PRO A 370 7.40 -31.79 -11.30
C PRO A 370 7.04 -30.79 -12.40
N ILE A 371 7.89 -29.77 -12.53
CA ILE A 371 7.87 -28.77 -13.59
C ILE A 371 9.10 -28.97 -14.47
N HIS A 372 8.87 -29.06 -15.77
CA HIS A 372 9.94 -29.15 -16.76
C HIS A 372 10.49 -27.74 -17.05
N GLN A 373 11.79 -27.58 -16.80
CA GLN A 373 12.59 -26.37 -17.12
C GLN A 373 11.92 -25.04 -16.72
N PRO A 374 11.53 -24.84 -15.44
CA PRO A 374 10.94 -23.59 -15.04
C PRO A 374 11.95 -22.44 -15.13
N THR A 375 11.46 -21.28 -15.56
CA THR A 375 12.26 -20.08 -15.77
C THR A 375 11.74 -18.95 -14.90
N LEU A 376 12.64 -18.14 -14.34
CA LEU A 376 12.33 -16.91 -13.63
C LEU A 376 12.70 -15.73 -14.51
N SER A 377 11.73 -14.91 -14.90
CA SER A 377 11.93 -13.66 -15.63
C SER A 377 11.81 -12.48 -14.68
N ILE A 378 12.79 -11.59 -14.70
CA ILE A 378 12.88 -10.37 -13.88
C ILE A 378 12.59 -9.16 -14.76
N TYR A 379 11.73 -8.28 -14.26
CA TYR A 379 11.32 -7.05 -14.92
C TYR A 379 11.63 -5.85 -14.03
N ASP A 380 12.02 -4.73 -14.63
CA ASP A 380 12.17 -3.48 -13.91
C ASP A 380 10.81 -2.83 -13.58
N ALA A 381 10.85 -1.72 -12.85
CA ALA A 381 9.66 -0.95 -12.48
C ALA A 381 8.78 -0.51 -13.67
N ASN A 382 9.33 -0.49 -14.89
CA ASN A 382 8.62 -0.15 -16.13
C ASN A 382 8.14 -1.39 -16.90
N SER A 383 8.12 -2.57 -16.27
CA SER A 383 7.76 -3.85 -16.88
C SER A 383 8.65 -4.29 -18.05
N ARG A 384 9.85 -3.70 -18.18
CA ARG A 384 10.82 -4.15 -19.18
C ARG A 384 11.55 -5.38 -18.64
N LEU A 385 11.60 -6.44 -19.43
CA LEU A 385 12.37 -7.64 -19.10
C LEU A 385 13.87 -7.29 -18.99
N ILE A 386 14.45 -7.60 -17.84
CA ILE A 386 15.88 -7.38 -17.54
C ILE A 386 16.68 -8.66 -17.73
N LYS A 387 16.20 -9.78 -17.15
CA LYS A 387 16.92 -11.05 -17.18
C LYS A 387 15.95 -12.23 -17.05
N THR A 388 16.31 -13.35 -17.66
CA THR A 388 15.66 -14.64 -17.43
C THR A 388 16.68 -15.62 -16.86
N ILE A 389 16.29 -16.36 -15.82
CA ILE A 389 17.12 -17.28 -15.04
C ILE A 389 16.48 -18.65 -15.11
N GLN A 390 17.26 -19.67 -15.45
CA GLN A 390 16.82 -21.07 -15.42
C GLN A 390 16.92 -21.60 -13.99
N ALA A 391 15.98 -22.45 -13.59
CA ALA A 391 16.04 -23.09 -12.28
C ALA A 391 17.25 -24.01 -12.15
N GLU A 392 17.89 -23.99 -10.99
CA GLU A 392 18.83 -25.00 -10.54
C GLU A 392 18.08 -26.18 -9.90
N SER A 393 18.68 -27.38 -9.99
CA SER A 393 18.18 -28.57 -9.31
C SER A 393 18.12 -28.35 -7.80
N GLY A 394 16.91 -28.39 -7.22
CA GLY A 394 16.72 -28.26 -5.78
C GLY A 394 17.01 -29.54 -5.01
N SER A 395 16.59 -29.56 -3.75
CA SER A 395 16.77 -30.70 -2.82
C SER A 395 15.91 -31.93 -3.18
N SER A 396 14.94 -31.76 -4.09
CA SER A 396 14.07 -32.80 -4.62
C SER A 396 13.59 -32.44 -6.03
N VAL A 397 12.95 -33.38 -6.73
CA VAL A 397 12.30 -33.14 -8.03
C VAL A 397 11.09 -32.19 -7.97
N TYR A 398 10.69 -31.76 -6.77
CA TYR A 398 9.62 -30.79 -6.55
C TYR A 398 10.12 -29.43 -6.05
N SER A 399 11.45 -29.28 -5.91
CA SER A 399 12.10 -28.09 -5.38
C SER A 399 12.95 -27.44 -6.46
N TYR A 400 12.74 -26.15 -6.68
CA TYR A 400 13.44 -25.36 -7.69
C TYR A 400 14.06 -24.13 -7.04
N LYS A 401 15.32 -23.86 -7.36
CA LYS A 401 16.04 -22.70 -6.84
C LYS A 401 16.44 -21.78 -7.98
N PHE A 402 16.24 -20.48 -7.79
CA PHE A 402 16.68 -19.44 -8.71
C PHE A 402 17.59 -18.48 -7.93
N ASP A 403 18.88 -18.51 -8.24
CA ASP A 403 19.84 -17.57 -7.66
C ASP A 403 19.93 -16.32 -8.52
N ILE A 404 19.70 -15.17 -7.88
CA ILE A 404 19.64 -13.86 -8.50
C ILE A 404 20.81 -13.05 -7.96
N SER A 405 21.73 -12.68 -8.86
CA SER A 405 22.82 -11.75 -8.57
C SER A 405 22.39 -10.32 -8.86
N ARG A 406 22.88 -9.38 -8.04
CA ARG A 406 22.60 -7.95 -8.18
C ARG A 406 23.18 -7.31 -9.44
N ASP A 407 24.18 -7.91 -10.09
CA ASP A 407 25.02 -7.26 -11.13
C ASP A 407 24.27 -6.32 -12.11
N ASP A 408 23.15 -6.80 -12.68
CA ASP A 408 22.35 -6.06 -13.69
C ASP A 408 21.11 -5.36 -13.10
N LEU A 409 21.00 -5.32 -11.78
CA LEU A 409 19.88 -4.78 -11.03
C LEU A 409 20.34 -3.55 -10.24
N ALA A 410 20.01 -2.36 -10.75
CA ALA A 410 20.15 -1.11 -10.00
C ALA A 410 19.26 -1.12 -8.75
N SER A 411 19.52 -0.24 -7.79
CA SER A 411 18.65 -0.12 -6.61
C SER A 411 17.23 0.27 -7.02
N GLY A 412 16.22 -0.44 -6.49
CA GLY A 412 14.82 -0.19 -6.81
C GLY A 412 13.91 -1.40 -6.71
N ASN A 413 12.68 -1.23 -7.19
CA ASN A 413 11.65 -2.26 -7.19
C ASN A 413 11.72 -3.08 -8.47
N TYR A 414 11.75 -4.40 -8.32
CA TYR A 414 11.71 -5.35 -9.42
C TYR A 414 10.54 -6.31 -9.27
N PHE A 415 10.07 -6.81 -10.40
CA PHE A 415 9.07 -7.86 -10.48
C PHE A 415 9.74 -9.12 -10.98
N TYR A 416 9.37 -10.28 -10.47
CA TYR A 416 9.69 -11.54 -11.11
C TYR A 416 8.43 -12.33 -11.43
N SER A 417 8.52 -13.16 -12.47
CA SER A 417 7.53 -14.17 -12.83
C SER A 417 8.24 -15.49 -13.10
N VAL A 418 7.79 -16.55 -12.44
CA VAL A 418 8.22 -17.92 -12.74
C VAL A 418 7.23 -18.55 -13.70
N GLN A 419 7.73 -19.16 -14.77
CA GLN A 419 6.94 -19.79 -15.82
C GLN A 419 7.42 -21.22 -16.07
N ASP A 420 6.52 -22.09 -16.53
CA ASP A 420 6.91 -23.40 -17.08
C ASP A 420 7.45 -23.27 -18.51
N GLU A 421 7.92 -24.39 -19.08
CA GLU A 421 8.45 -24.46 -20.45
C GLU A 421 7.46 -24.00 -21.54
N ASN A 422 6.16 -23.98 -21.25
CA ASN A 422 5.12 -23.54 -22.18
C ASN A 422 4.75 -22.06 -22.01
N GLY A 423 5.48 -21.34 -21.14
CA GLY A 423 5.22 -19.93 -20.84
C GLY A 423 4.02 -19.71 -19.92
N LYS A 424 3.49 -20.75 -19.28
CA LYS A 424 2.43 -20.59 -18.28
C LYS A 424 3.01 -20.04 -17.00
N SER A 425 2.49 -18.91 -16.53
CA SER A 425 2.89 -18.31 -15.25
C SER A 425 2.47 -19.20 -14.07
N LEU A 426 3.44 -19.50 -13.21
CA LEU A 426 3.31 -20.36 -12.04
C LEU A 426 3.19 -19.54 -10.75
N THR A 427 3.99 -18.47 -10.65
CA THR A 427 3.96 -17.50 -9.56
C THR A 427 4.64 -16.20 -10.01
N SER A 428 4.36 -15.10 -9.31
CA SER A 428 5.03 -13.82 -9.49
C SER A 428 5.11 -13.07 -8.17
N ASP A 429 6.06 -12.15 -8.04
CA ASP A 429 6.12 -11.23 -6.89
C ASP A 429 6.99 -10.00 -7.18
N ILE A 430 7.04 -9.12 -6.20
CA ILE A 430 7.95 -7.99 -6.11
C ILE A 430 9.11 -8.33 -5.20
N PHE A 431 10.30 -7.85 -5.55
CA PHE A 431 11.43 -7.79 -4.63
C PHE A 431 12.16 -6.46 -4.76
N LEU A 432 12.83 -6.09 -3.68
CA LEU A 432 13.59 -4.86 -3.58
C LEU A 432 15.07 -5.18 -3.81
N VAL A 433 15.78 -4.29 -4.50
CA VAL A 433 17.23 -4.29 -4.60
C VAL A 433 17.73 -3.02 -3.92
N ASP A 434 18.60 -3.18 -2.93
CA ASP A 434 19.17 -2.08 -2.11
C ASP A 434 20.25 -1.31 -2.87
#